data_AF-A0A2M9P7Z1-F1
#
_entry.id   AF-A0A2M9P7Z1-F1
#
_cell.length_a   1.000
_cell.length_b   1.000
_cell.length_c   1.000
_cell.angle_alpha   90.00
_cell.angle_beta   90.00
_cell.angle_gamma   90.00
#
_symmetry.space_group_name_H-M   'P 1'
#
loop_
_entity.id
_entity.type
_entity.pdbx_description
1 polymer ?
#
loop_
_entity_poly.entity_id
_entity_poly.type
_entity_poly.pdbx_seq_one_letter_code
_entity_poly.pdbx_strand_id
1 'polypeptide(L)'
;MLESYFKLKEHGTNVRTEVIAGITTFLTMAYIIFVNPQILATTGMDQSAVFVATCLAAALGSAIMALYANWPIAMAPGMGLNAFFAFTVVGALGFTWQQALGAVFISGCIFLILTVTGVRRWLVAGIPHSMRSAVAAGIGMFLGIIALKNAEIVV
;
A
#
# COMPACT_ATOMS: atom_id res chain seq x y z
N MET A 1 28.61 13.27 1.70
CA MET A 1 27.63 12.94 0.63
C MET A 1 26.24 12.66 1.20
N LEU A 2 26.07 11.72 2.14
CA LEU A 2 24.77 11.49 2.80
C LEU A 2 24.29 12.71 3.62
N GLU A 3 25.17 13.37 4.38
CA GLU A 3 24.82 14.59 5.13
C GLU A 3 24.39 15.77 4.23
N SER A 4 24.94 15.91 3.02
CA SER A 4 24.63 17.05 2.13
C SER A 4 23.38 16.84 1.28
N TYR A 5 23.05 15.58 0.95
CA TYR A 5 21.85 15.24 0.17
C TYR A 5 20.60 15.12 1.05
N PHE A 6 20.69 14.41 2.19
CA PHE A 6 19.56 14.19 3.10
C PHE A 6 19.46 15.23 4.21
N LYS A 7 20.43 16.16 4.27
CA LYS A 7 20.47 17.26 5.23
C LYS A 7 20.25 16.84 6.68
N LEU A 8 20.89 15.72 7.08
CA LEU A 8 20.69 15.07 8.38
C LEU A 8 20.84 16.04 9.57
N LYS A 9 21.80 16.98 9.51
CA LYS A 9 21.98 18.02 10.54
C LYS A 9 20.85 19.05 10.59
N GLU A 10 20.25 19.43 9.45
CA GLU A 10 19.08 20.32 9.43
C GLU A 10 17.84 19.60 9.98
N HIS A 11 17.75 18.28 9.79
CA HIS A 11 16.68 17.44 10.37
C HIS A 11 16.97 16.97 11.80
N GLY A 12 18.13 17.32 12.37
CA GLY A 12 18.51 16.93 13.74
C GLY A 12 18.74 15.43 13.93
N THR A 13 19.04 14.68 12.87
CA THR A 13 19.23 13.22 12.90
C THR A 13 20.67 12.81 12.62
N ASN A 14 20.98 11.52 12.84
CA ASN A 14 22.27 10.93 12.52
C ASN A 14 22.09 9.60 11.77
N VAL A 15 23.14 9.15 11.09
CA VAL A 15 23.11 7.94 10.24
C VAL A 15 22.64 6.71 11.02
N ARG A 16 23.03 6.57 12.29
CA ARG A 16 22.61 5.45 13.14
C ARG A 16 21.10 5.47 13.38
N THR A 17 20.53 6.64 13.69
CA THR A 17 19.09 6.80 13.90
C THR A 17 18.31 6.51 12.63
N GLU A 18 18.76 7.00 11.48
CA GLU A 18 18.10 6.74 10.19
C GLU A 18 18.12 5.26 9.80
N VAL A 19 19.24 4.57 10.02
CA VAL A 19 19.35 3.12 9.76
C VAL A 19 18.39 2.35 10.67
N ILE A 20 18.34 2.68 11.96
CA ILE A 20 17.42 2.04 12.90
C ILE A 20 15.97 2.32 12.50
N ALA A 21 15.62 3.58 12.18
CA ALA A 21 14.29 3.95 11.73
C ALA A 21 13.88 3.22 10.45
N GLY A 22 14.80 3.06 9.50
CA GLY A 22 14.60 2.28 8.28
C GLY A 22 14.31 0.80 8.58
N ILE A 23 15.10 0.17 9.46
CA ILE A 23 14.88 -1.21 9.89
C ILE A 23 13.53 -1.36 10.61
N THR A 24 13.20 -0.45 11.53
CA THR A 24 11.91 -0.46 12.24
C THR A 24 10.76 -0.34 11.24
N THR A 25 10.86 0.56 10.27
CA THR A 25 9.82 0.75 9.24
C THR A 25 9.72 -0.45 8.31
N PHE A 26 10.84 -1.10 7.98
CA PHE A 26 10.82 -2.35 7.23
C PHE A 26 10.09 -3.46 8.01
N LEU A 27 10.42 -3.64 9.29
CA LEU A 27 9.81 -4.67 10.14
C LEU A 27 8.31 -4.46 10.33
N THR A 28 7.84 -3.21 10.45
CA THR A 28 6.40 -2.92 10.58
C THR A 28 5.62 -3.24 9.30
N MET A 29 6.27 -3.21 8.13
CA MET A 29 5.66 -3.56 6.85
C MET A 29 5.92 -5.00 6.41
N ALA A 30 6.85 -5.71 7.07
CA ALA A 30 7.30 -7.03 6.63
C ALA A 30 6.17 -8.07 6.53
N TYR A 31 5.09 -7.93 7.30
CA TYR A 31 3.93 -8.81 7.19
C TYR A 31 3.30 -8.81 5.78
N ILE A 32 3.40 -7.69 5.05
CA ILE A 32 2.86 -7.53 3.69
C ILE A 32 3.48 -8.55 2.74
N ILE A 33 4.74 -8.91 2.98
CA ILE A 33 5.51 -9.90 2.20
C ILE A 33 4.81 -11.27 2.20
N PHE A 34 4.12 -11.61 3.30
CA PHE A 34 3.40 -12.88 3.42
C PHE A 34 1.91 -12.73 3.11
N VAL A 35 1.28 -11.68 3.63
CA VAL A 35 -0.18 -11.52 3.56
C VAL A 35 -0.63 -11.11 2.16
N ASN A 36 0.12 -10.26 1.45
CA ASN A 36 -0.30 -9.80 0.13
C ASN A 36 -0.34 -10.95 -0.90
N PRO A 37 0.71 -11.78 -1.03
CA PRO A 37 0.66 -12.93 -1.94
C PRO A 37 -0.41 -13.95 -1.55
N GLN A 38 -0.65 -14.18 -0.26
CA GLN A 38 -1.72 -15.08 0.21
C GLN A 38 -3.10 -14.60 -0.22
N ILE A 39 -3.41 -13.31 -0.03
CA ILE A 39 -4.70 -12.73 -0.43
C ILE A 39 -4.85 -12.79 -1.96
N LEU A 40 -3.83 -12.37 -2.71
CA LEU A 40 -3.91 -12.30 -4.16
C LEU A 40 -3.89 -13.69 -4.82
N ALA A 41 -3.24 -14.70 -4.22
CA ALA A 41 -3.28 -16.07 -4.72
C ALA A 41 -4.70 -16.67 -4.71
N THR A 42 -5.60 -16.20 -3.82
CA THR A 42 -7.02 -16.63 -3.83
C THR A 42 -7.75 -16.27 -5.12
N THR A 43 -7.23 -15.30 -5.89
CA THR A 43 -7.80 -14.87 -7.18
C THR A 43 -7.30 -15.71 -8.37
N GLY A 44 -6.41 -16.67 -8.14
CA GLY A 44 -5.77 -17.49 -9.18
C GLY A 44 -4.45 -16.90 -9.72
N MET A 45 -3.89 -15.89 -9.08
CA MET A 45 -2.55 -15.37 -9.40
C MET A 45 -1.45 -16.26 -8.82
N ASP A 46 -0.30 -16.33 -9.50
CA ASP A 46 0.87 -17.05 -8.98
C ASP A 46 1.44 -16.34 -7.75
N GLN A 47 1.49 -17.05 -6.63
CA GLN A 47 1.92 -16.50 -5.35
C GLN A 47 3.38 -16.03 -5.38
N SER A 48 4.26 -16.75 -6.08
CA SER A 48 5.69 -16.42 -6.16
C SER A 48 5.93 -15.18 -7.03
N ALA A 49 5.22 -15.06 -8.15
CA ALA A 49 5.26 -13.90 -9.02
C ALA A 49 4.74 -12.64 -8.30
N VAL A 50 3.62 -12.76 -7.59
CA VAL A 50 3.05 -11.63 -6.82
C VAL A 50 3.97 -11.21 -5.68
N PHE A 51 4.60 -12.16 -4.98
CA PHE A 51 5.61 -11.86 -3.96
C PHE A 51 6.74 -11.01 -4.52
N VAL A 52 7.36 -11.46 -5.63
CA VAL A 52 8.48 -10.76 -6.26
C VAL A 52 8.04 -9.39 -6.77
N ALA A 53 6.89 -9.31 -7.44
CA ALA A 53 6.33 -8.05 -7.94
C ALA A 53 6.07 -7.04 -6.82
N THR A 54 5.54 -7.50 -5.68
CA THR A 54 5.27 -6.65 -4.51
C THR A 54 6.56 -6.10 -3.91
N CYS A 55 7.55 -6.97 -3.67
CA CYS A 55 8.83 -6.57 -3.10
C CYS A 55 9.57 -5.59 -4.02
N LEU A 56 9.59 -5.85 -5.33
CA LEU A 56 10.20 -4.95 -6.31
C LEU A 56 9.47 -3.60 -6.39
N ALA A 57 8.14 -3.60 -6.46
CA ALA A 57 7.35 -2.37 -6.52
C ALA A 57 7.51 -1.52 -5.25
N ALA A 58 7.51 -2.15 -4.07
CA ALA A 58 7.72 -1.47 -2.79
C ALA A 58 9.14 -0.91 -2.66
N ALA A 59 10.16 -1.68 -3.08
CA ALA A 59 11.55 -1.23 -3.09
C ALA A 59 11.76 -0.05 -4.05
N LEU A 60 11.25 -0.13 -5.28
CA LEU A 60 11.33 0.94 -6.27
C LEU A 60 10.57 2.19 -5.81
N GLY A 61 9.33 2.03 -5.32
CA GLY A 61 8.52 3.14 -4.81
C GLY A 61 9.19 3.85 -3.64
N SER A 62 9.72 3.08 -2.69
CA SER A 62 10.45 3.63 -1.54
C SER A 62 11.77 4.29 -1.96
N ALA A 63 12.48 3.73 -2.94
CA ALA A 63 13.70 4.31 -3.48
C ALA A 63 13.45 5.64 -4.22
N ILE A 64 12.36 5.74 -5.00
CA ILE A 64 11.97 7.00 -5.65
C ILE A 64 11.64 8.06 -4.59
N MET A 65 10.90 7.70 -3.55
CA MET A 65 10.60 8.63 -2.45
C MET A 65 11.86 9.07 -1.69
N ALA A 66 12.79 8.15 -1.46
CA ALA A 66 14.05 8.44 -0.79
C ALA A 66 14.98 9.32 -1.64
N LEU A 67 15.18 8.98 -2.92
CA LEU A 67 16.21 9.61 -3.77
C LEU A 67 15.72 10.85 -4.51
N TYR A 68 14.46 10.86 -4.98
CA TYR A 68 13.91 11.95 -5.79
C TYR A 68 13.10 12.94 -4.95
N ALA A 69 12.20 12.43 -4.11
CA ALA A 69 11.36 13.28 -3.26
C ALA A 69 12.07 13.72 -1.97
N ASN A 70 13.16 13.04 -1.58
CA ASN A 70 13.88 13.24 -0.32
C ASN A 70 12.93 13.26 0.90
N TRP A 71 11.96 12.33 0.90
CA TRP A 71 10.91 12.23 1.90
C TRP A 71 10.97 10.88 2.61
N PRO A 72 11.01 10.83 3.97
CA PRO A 72 11.18 9.61 4.75
C PRO A 72 9.86 8.83 4.85
N ILE A 73 9.30 8.42 3.71
CA ILE A 73 8.06 7.66 3.63
C ILE A 73 8.33 6.37 2.88
N ALA A 74 8.08 5.25 3.54
CA ALA A 74 8.14 3.94 2.91
C ALA A 74 6.85 3.65 2.15
N MET A 75 6.99 3.13 0.93
CA MET A 75 5.88 2.85 0.03
C MET A 75 5.62 1.35 0.01
N ALA A 76 4.40 0.96 0.35
CA ALA A 76 3.93 -0.41 0.34
C ALA A 76 2.48 -0.45 -0.18
N PRO A 77 2.01 -1.61 -0.68
CA PRO A 77 0.64 -1.73 -1.15
C PRO A 77 -0.38 -1.48 -0.03
N GLY A 78 -1.47 -0.79 -0.39
CA GLY A 78 -2.59 -0.55 0.52
C GLY A 78 -3.37 -1.83 0.78
N MET A 79 -3.11 -2.49 1.90
CA MET A 79 -3.68 -3.81 2.23
C MET A 79 -5.22 -3.86 2.17
N GLY A 80 -5.90 -2.77 2.54
CA GLY A 80 -7.35 -2.68 2.44
C GLY A 80 -7.90 -2.74 1.02
N LEU A 81 -7.24 -2.07 0.09
CA LEU A 81 -7.62 -2.07 -1.32
C LEU A 81 -7.36 -3.45 -1.96
N ASN A 82 -6.29 -4.13 -1.55
CA ASN A 82 -5.99 -5.48 -2.02
C ASN A 82 -7.02 -6.51 -1.54
N ALA A 83 -7.49 -6.39 -0.30
CA ALA A 83 -8.55 -7.25 0.21
C ALA A 83 -9.89 -6.99 -0.51
N PHE A 84 -10.24 -5.72 -0.75
CA PHE A 84 -11.41 -5.38 -1.58
C PHE A 84 -11.29 -5.95 -3.00
N PHE A 85 -10.13 -5.82 -3.63
CA PHE A 85 -9.84 -6.37 -4.94
C PHE A 85 -10.06 -7.89 -4.98
N ALA A 86 -9.44 -8.63 -4.05
CA ALA A 86 -9.50 -10.10 -4.07
C ALA A 86 -10.88 -10.65 -3.71
N PHE A 87 -11.47 -10.18 -2.61
CA PHE A 87 -12.70 -10.77 -2.09
C PHE A 87 -13.97 -10.18 -2.72
N THR A 88 -13.98 -8.88 -3.02
CA THR A 88 -15.18 -8.24 -3.59
C THR A 88 -15.17 -8.27 -5.11
N VAL A 89 -14.10 -7.78 -5.75
CA VAL A 89 -14.08 -7.64 -7.22
C VAL A 89 -13.91 -8.98 -7.91
N VAL A 90 -12.93 -9.77 -7.50
CA VAL A 90 -12.71 -11.10 -8.08
C VAL A 90 -13.64 -12.13 -7.47
N GLY A 91 -13.73 -12.18 -6.13
CA GLY A 91 -14.55 -13.16 -5.41
C GLY A 91 -16.06 -12.97 -5.61
N ALA A 92 -16.62 -11.86 -5.11
CA ALA A 92 -18.07 -11.65 -5.08
C ALA A 92 -18.67 -11.22 -6.43
N LEU A 93 -17.98 -10.35 -7.18
CA LEU A 93 -18.44 -9.84 -8.49
C LEU A 93 -18.04 -10.75 -9.65
N GLY A 94 -17.17 -11.74 -9.45
CA GLY A 94 -16.81 -12.75 -10.45
C GLY A 94 -15.96 -12.24 -11.62
N PHE A 95 -15.35 -11.06 -11.51
CA PHE A 95 -14.43 -10.56 -12.54
C PHE A 95 -13.12 -11.33 -12.53
N THR A 96 -12.44 -11.44 -13.67
CA THR A 96 -11.11 -12.02 -13.70
C THR A 96 -10.09 -11.07 -13.08
N TRP A 97 -9.03 -11.61 -12.48
CA TRP A 97 -7.97 -10.79 -11.88
C TRP A 97 -7.29 -9.87 -12.91
N GLN A 98 -7.24 -10.26 -14.18
CA GLN A 98 -6.72 -9.43 -15.27
C GLN A 98 -7.63 -8.23 -15.55
N GLN A 99 -8.96 -8.43 -15.57
CA GLN A 99 -9.93 -7.33 -15.74
C GLN A 99 -9.85 -6.36 -14.57
N ALA A 100 -9.76 -6.89 -13.35
CA ALA A 100 -9.61 -6.08 -12.15
C ALA A 100 -8.30 -5.28 -12.16
N LEU A 101 -7.16 -5.88 -12.55
CA LEU A 101 -5.89 -5.15 -12.72
C LEU A 101 -5.97 -4.08 -13.81
N GLY A 102 -6.71 -4.32 -14.89
CA GLY A 102 -6.99 -3.33 -15.92
C GLY A 102 -7.75 -2.11 -15.36
N ALA A 103 -8.76 -2.35 -14.52
CA ALA A 103 -9.48 -1.27 -13.84
C ALA A 103 -8.57 -0.50 -12.86
N VAL A 104 -7.67 -1.19 -12.15
CA VAL A 104 -6.67 -0.56 -11.28
C VAL A 104 -5.70 0.31 -12.09
N PHE A 105 -5.25 -0.16 -13.25
CA PHE A 105 -4.39 0.62 -14.13
C PHE A 105 -5.08 1.87 -14.66
N ILE A 106 -6.32 1.76 -15.15
CA ILE A 106 -7.11 2.89 -15.64
C ILE A 106 -7.36 3.90 -14.52
N SER A 107 -7.73 3.44 -13.32
CA SER A 107 -7.93 4.33 -12.18
C SER A 107 -6.62 5.02 -11.75
N GLY A 108 -5.47 4.36 -11.87
CA GLY A 108 -4.15 4.96 -11.71
C GLY A 108 -3.86 6.08 -12.72
N CYS A 109 -4.15 5.86 -14.00
CA CYS A 109 -4.01 6.90 -15.02
C CYS A 109 -4.93 8.10 -14.75
N ILE A 110 -6.19 7.85 -14.40
CA ILE A 110 -7.15 8.91 -14.02
C ILE A 110 -6.63 9.67 -12.80
N PHE A 111 -6.12 8.97 -11.79
CA PHE A 111 -5.58 9.59 -10.59
C PHE A 111 -4.36 10.46 -10.86
N LEU A 112 -3.50 10.06 -11.80
CA LEU A 112 -2.36 10.86 -12.26
C LEU A 112 -2.84 12.16 -12.91
N ILE A 113 -3.82 12.09 -13.81
CA ILE A 113 -4.42 13.27 -14.45
C ILE A 113 -5.06 14.20 -13.40
N LEU A 114 -5.82 13.65 -12.46
CA LEU A 114 -6.44 14.42 -11.36
C LEU A 114 -5.41 15.07 -10.43
N THR A 115 -4.25 14.43 -10.25
CA THR A 115 -3.16 14.97 -9.44
C THR A 115 -2.45 16.12 -10.14
N VAL A 116 -2.18 15.99 -11.45
CA VAL A 116 -1.55 17.06 -12.26
C VAL A 116 -2.47 18.27 -12.40
N THR A 117 -3.78 18.05 -12.55
CA THR A 117 -4.78 19.13 -12.67
C THR A 117 -5.15 19.78 -11.33
N GLY A 118 -4.67 19.27 -10.20
CA GLY A 118 -4.93 19.82 -8.86
C GLY A 118 -6.33 19.54 -8.29
N VAL A 119 -7.23 18.90 -9.06
CA VAL A 119 -8.61 18.58 -8.67
C VAL A 119 -8.67 17.64 -7.46
N ARG A 120 -7.61 16.86 -7.22
CA ARG A 120 -7.47 15.99 -6.04
C ARG A 120 -7.79 16.71 -4.72
N ARG A 121 -7.34 17.95 -4.52
CA ARG A 121 -7.58 18.69 -3.27
C ARG A 121 -9.07 18.95 -3.03
N TRP A 122 -9.78 19.31 -4.09
CA TRP A 122 -11.22 19.54 -4.05
C TRP A 122 -12.00 18.25 -3.75
N LEU A 123 -11.62 17.15 -4.40
CA LEU A 123 -12.24 15.84 -4.15
C LEU A 123 -12.08 15.41 -2.69
N VAL A 124 -10.87 15.53 -2.12
CA VAL A 124 -10.59 15.15 -0.73
C VAL A 124 -11.31 16.08 0.26
N ALA A 125 -11.41 17.38 -0.05
CA ALA A 125 -12.15 18.35 0.77
C ALA A 125 -13.65 18.03 0.82
N GLY A 126 -14.21 17.47 -0.25
CA GLY A 126 -15.61 17.06 -0.31
C GLY A 126 -15.96 15.84 0.54
N ILE A 127 -14.97 15.03 0.94
CA ILE A 127 -15.23 13.83 1.77
C ILE A 127 -15.36 14.26 3.25
N PRO A 128 -16.52 14.03 3.91
CA PRO A 128 -16.70 14.33 5.32
C PRO A 128 -15.70 13.57 6.20
N HIS A 129 -15.28 14.18 7.31
CA HIS A 129 -14.34 13.54 8.24
C HIS A 129 -14.90 12.21 8.79
N SER A 130 -16.21 12.16 9.09
CA SER A 130 -16.88 10.93 9.51
C SER A 130 -16.75 9.79 8.49
N MET A 131 -16.87 10.10 7.20
CA MET A 131 -16.76 9.12 6.12
C MET A 131 -15.33 8.61 5.97
N ARG A 132 -14.31 9.48 6.08
CA ARG A 132 -12.90 9.07 6.09
C ARG A 132 -12.57 8.12 7.24
N SER A 133 -13.05 8.43 8.45
CA SER A 133 -12.84 7.59 9.63
C SER A 133 -13.60 6.26 9.52
N ALA A 134 -14.82 6.26 8.96
CA ALA A 134 -15.59 5.05 8.73
C ALA A 134 -14.90 4.10 7.73
N VAL A 135 -14.31 4.63 6.65
CA VAL A 135 -13.56 3.81 5.67
C VAL A 135 -12.35 3.14 6.34
N ALA A 136 -11.58 3.88 7.13
CA ALA A 136 -10.43 3.32 7.85
C ALA A 136 -10.85 2.24 8.85
N ALA A 137 -11.90 2.50 9.65
CA ALA A 137 -12.44 1.53 10.61
C ALA A 137 -12.99 0.28 9.92
N GLY A 138 -13.74 0.44 8.82
CA GLY A 138 -14.32 -0.67 8.07
C GLY A 138 -13.27 -1.55 7.43
N ILE A 139 -12.24 -0.97 6.79
CA ILE A 139 -11.10 -1.72 6.23
C ILE A 139 -10.35 -2.46 7.34
N GLY A 140 -10.11 -1.81 8.48
CA GLY A 140 -9.45 -2.42 9.63
C GLY A 140 -10.20 -3.63 10.18
N MET A 141 -11.51 -3.48 10.43
CA MET A 141 -12.36 -4.60 10.88
C MET A 141 -12.41 -5.71 9.83
N PHE A 142 -12.52 -5.37 8.55
CA PHE A 142 -12.57 -6.36 7.47
C PHE A 142 -11.30 -7.22 7.41
N LEU A 143 -10.13 -6.57 7.45
CA LEU A 143 -8.84 -7.27 7.53
C LEU A 143 -8.71 -8.09 8.82
N GLY A 144 -9.21 -7.57 9.95
CA GLY A 144 -9.24 -8.29 11.22
C GLY A 144 -10.06 -9.58 11.16
N ILE A 145 -11.25 -9.53 10.52
CA ILE A 145 -12.09 -10.70 10.30
C ILE A 145 -11.40 -11.73 9.40
N ILE A 146 -10.77 -11.28 8.30
CA ILE A 146 -10.00 -12.18 7.41
C ILE A 146 -8.86 -12.85 8.16
N ALA A 147 -8.14 -12.10 9.01
CA ALA A 147 -7.06 -12.65 9.82
C ALA A 147 -7.57 -13.69 10.83
N LEU A 148 -8.68 -13.41 11.52
CA LEU A 148 -9.33 -14.37 12.43
C LEU A 148 -9.81 -15.63 11.71
N LYS A 149 -10.31 -15.48 10.48
CA LYS A 149 -10.74 -16.60 9.63
C LYS A 149 -9.56 -17.45 9.18
N ASN A 150 -8.47 -16.83 8.74
CA ASN A 150 -7.24 -17.54 8.37
C ASN A 150 -6.56 -18.22 9.57
N ALA A 151 -6.77 -17.70 10.79
CA ALA A 151 -6.30 -18.30 12.03
C ALA A 151 -7.25 -19.38 12.59
N GLU A 152 -8.33 -19.72 11.87
CA GLU A 152 -9.37 -20.68 12.28
C GLU A 152 -10.09 -20.33 13.61
N ILE A 153 -10.03 -19.07 14.04
CA ILE A 153 -10.72 -18.58 15.25
C ILE A 153 -12.19 -18.30 14.97
N VAL A 154 -12.51 -17.91 13.73
CA VAL A 154 -13.88 -17.58 13.26
C VAL A 154 -14.14 -18.33 11.96
N VAL A 155 -15.30 -18.97 11.84
CA VAL A 155 -15.75 -19.72 10.64
C VAL A 155 -16.56 -18.84 9.70
#